data_AF-A0A443Z040-F1
#
_entry.id   AF-A0A443Z040-F1
#
_cell.length_a   1.000
_cell.length_b   1.000
_cell.length_c   1.000
_cell.angle_alpha   90.00
_cell.angle_beta   90.00
_cell.angle_gamma   90.00
#
_symmetry.space_group_name_H-M   'P 1'
#
loop_
_entity.id
_entity.type
_entity.pdbx_description
1 polymer ?
#
loop_
_entity_poly.entity_id
_entity_poly.type
_entity_poly.pdbx_seq_one_letter_code
_entity_poly.pdbx_strand_id
1 'polypeptide(L)'
;MKYLFTMVLGLFFISANAQEINKKLEDQIKHKQIMLNECSREGLVTFPEFKASYDANYENYKVDSASMAQLTKLLKDKKIKVVLGTWCGDSKFQVPNFLKVADAAKVKEDHVAFIAVDGAKKAENGLIDNLNITRVPTFIVTDKKGTEIGRITEFPKKSLELDLIEILTAKK
;
A
#
# COMPACT_ATOMS: atom_id res chain seq x y z
N MET A 1 -42.53 35.11 36.71
CA MET A 1 -41.05 35.13 36.86
C MET A 1 -40.47 34.08 35.93
N LYS A 2 -39.45 34.48 35.16
CA LYS A 2 -38.86 33.78 34.02
C LYS A 2 -38.14 32.48 34.45
N TYR A 3 -38.57 31.33 33.94
CA TYR A 3 -37.74 30.12 33.95
C TYR A 3 -36.79 30.20 32.76
N LEU A 4 -35.51 30.41 33.08
CA LEU A 4 -34.42 30.60 32.12
C LEU A 4 -34.02 29.22 31.55
N PHE A 5 -34.43 28.95 30.31
CA PHE A 5 -34.03 27.78 29.55
C PHE A 5 -32.55 27.92 29.17
N THR A 6 -31.65 27.30 29.93
CA THR A 6 -30.22 27.25 29.61
C THR A 6 -29.95 26.02 28.75
N MET A 7 -30.03 26.21 27.44
CA MET A 7 -29.57 25.24 26.46
C MET A 7 -28.03 25.28 26.43
N VAL A 8 -27.39 24.36 27.15
CA VAL A 8 -25.95 24.15 27.07
C VAL A 8 -25.65 23.46 25.74
N LEU A 9 -25.32 24.26 24.73
CA LEU A 9 -24.81 23.78 23.45
C LEU A 9 -23.36 23.35 23.65
N GLY A 10 -23.15 22.08 24.02
CA GLY A 10 -21.83 21.48 24.10
C GLY A 10 -21.20 21.40 22.71
N LEU A 11 -20.26 22.30 22.41
CA LEU A 11 -19.38 22.20 21.24
C LEU A 11 -18.47 20.99 21.42
N PHE A 12 -18.90 19.84 20.88
CA PHE A 12 -18.00 18.72 20.62
C PHE A 12 -16.98 19.18 19.58
N PHE A 13 -15.77 19.49 20.02
CA PHE A 13 -14.62 19.62 19.13
C PHE A 13 -14.35 18.24 18.52
N ILE A 14 -14.89 18.00 17.31
CA ILE A 14 -14.49 16.88 16.49
C ILE A 14 -13.06 17.20 16.03
N SER A 15 -12.07 16.67 16.73
CA SER A 15 -10.69 16.68 16.27
C SER A 15 -10.59 15.78 15.03
N ALA A 16 -10.78 16.37 13.86
CA ALA A 16 -10.43 15.73 12.59
C ALA A 16 -8.91 15.61 12.55
N ASN A 17 -8.37 14.46 12.96
CA ASN A 17 -6.97 14.13 12.72
C ASN A 17 -6.80 13.89 11.22
N ALA A 18 -6.47 14.94 10.48
CA ALA A 18 -6.03 14.80 9.10
C ALA A 18 -4.70 14.05 9.10
N GLN A 19 -4.69 12.81 8.59
CA GLN A 19 -3.44 12.06 8.42
C GLN A 19 -2.58 12.76 7.36
N GLU A 20 -1.31 12.98 7.70
CA GLU A 20 -0.33 13.55 6.79
C GLU A 20 0.10 12.49 5.76
N ILE A 21 -0.27 12.70 4.50
CA ILE A 21 0.18 11.86 3.37
C ILE A 21 1.64 12.18 3.05
N ASN A 22 2.42 11.17 2.70
CA ASN A 22 3.84 11.30 2.32
C ASN A 22 4.75 11.81 3.44
N LYS A 23 4.39 11.53 4.70
CA LYS A 23 5.22 11.85 5.87
C LYS A 23 6.62 11.22 5.74
N LYS A 24 7.63 11.99 6.15
CA LYS A 24 9.05 11.61 6.12
C LYS A 24 9.67 11.79 7.50
N LEU A 25 10.63 10.94 7.85
CA LEU A 25 11.40 11.07 9.09
C LEU A 25 12.81 10.51 8.93
N GLU A 26 13.69 10.86 9.86
CA GLU A 26 15.03 10.27 9.98
C GLU A 26 14.95 9.01 10.86
N ASP A 27 15.14 7.84 10.25
CA ASP A 27 14.98 6.56 10.93
C ASP A 27 16.22 6.21 11.76
N GLN A 28 16.03 5.92 13.04
CA GLN A 28 17.13 5.62 13.96
C GLN A 28 17.76 4.24 13.75
N ILE A 29 17.05 3.31 13.10
CA ILE A 29 17.53 1.93 12.86
C ILE A 29 18.27 1.85 11.52
N LYS A 30 17.82 2.62 10.53
CA LYS A 30 18.36 2.65 9.16
C LYS A 30 19.35 3.79 8.94
N HIS A 31 19.40 4.76 9.85
CA HIS A 31 20.26 5.95 9.78
C HIS A 31 20.12 6.68 8.44
N LYS A 32 18.88 6.90 8.03
CA LYS A 32 18.53 7.63 6.81
C LYS A 32 17.10 8.15 6.83
N GLN A 33 16.82 9.10 5.94
CA GLN A 33 15.45 9.55 5.69
C GLN A 33 14.62 8.42 5.05
N ILE A 34 13.41 8.22 5.57
CA ILE A 34 12.43 7.25 5.07
C ILE A 34 11.04 7.89 4.96
N MET A 35 10.12 7.22 4.27
CA MET A 35 8.69 7.54 4.36
C MET A 35 8.02 6.73 5.47
N LEU A 36 6.96 7.29 6.07
CA LEU A 36 6.16 6.64 7.10
C LEU A 36 4.66 6.90 6.85
N ASN A 37 3.81 5.95 7.24
CA ASN A 37 2.35 5.99 7.13
C ASN A 37 1.88 5.99 5.66
N GLU A 38 0.66 6.48 5.41
CA GLU A 38 0.08 6.51 4.08
C GLU A 38 0.90 7.40 3.13
N CYS A 39 1.13 6.90 1.91
CA CYS A 39 1.79 7.66 0.87
C CYS A 39 1.06 7.52 -0.46
N SER A 40 1.13 8.58 -1.26
CA SER A 40 0.65 8.54 -2.65
C SER A 40 1.68 7.82 -3.51
N ARG A 41 1.23 7.25 -4.64
CA ARG A 41 2.16 6.69 -5.63
C ARG A 41 3.20 7.72 -6.07
N GLU A 42 2.76 8.94 -6.39
CA GLU A 42 3.66 10.04 -6.79
C GLU A 42 4.72 10.30 -5.71
N GLY A 43 4.31 10.44 -4.45
CA GLY A 43 5.24 10.67 -3.34
C GLY A 43 6.24 9.52 -3.19
N LEU A 44 5.79 8.28 -3.32
CA LEU A 44 6.63 7.10 -3.23
C LEU A 44 7.67 7.04 -4.36
N VAL A 45 7.26 7.20 -5.61
CA VAL A 45 8.15 7.01 -6.78
C VAL A 45 9.11 8.18 -7.00
N THR A 46 8.81 9.34 -6.42
CA THR A 46 9.69 10.51 -6.43
C THR A 46 10.61 10.60 -5.22
N PHE A 47 10.39 9.77 -4.19
CA PHE A 47 11.20 9.79 -2.98
C PHE A 47 12.65 9.36 -3.26
N PRO A 48 13.68 10.16 -2.94
CA PRO A 48 15.07 9.90 -3.38
C PRO A 48 15.61 8.50 -3.05
N GLU A 49 15.33 7.98 -1.85
CA GLU A 49 15.79 6.64 -1.41
C GLU A 49 15.16 5.51 -2.25
N PHE A 50 14.01 5.76 -2.87
CA PHE A 50 13.22 4.78 -3.63
C PHE A 50 13.30 4.98 -5.15
N LYS A 51 13.42 6.23 -5.60
CA LYS A 51 13.30 6.67 -6.99
C LYS A 51 14.23 5.90 -7.95
N ALA A 52 15.52 5.81 -7.65
CA ALA A 52 16.47 5.17 -8.54
C ALA A 52 16.12 3.69 -8.80
N SER A 53 15.67 2.97 -7.76
CA SER A 53 15.20 1.60 -7.90
C SER A 53 13.85 1.51 -8.60
N TYR A 54 12.96 2.48 -8.38
CA TYR A 54 11.71 2.55 -9.13
C TYR A 54 11.95 2.69 -10.62
N ASP A 55 12.72 3.71 -11.04
CA ASP A 55 13.00 4.00 -12.44
C ASP A 55 13.59 2.75 -13.13
N ALA A 56 14.60 2.13 -12.52
CA ALA A 56 15.25 0.95 -13.08
C ALA A 56 14.33 -0.29 -13.13
N ASN A 57 13.68 -0.66 -12.02
CA ASN A 57 12.92 -1.91 -11.95
C ASN A 57 11.60 -1.82 -12.71
N TYR A 58 10.92 -0.67 -12.68
CA TYR A 58 9.69 -0.44 -13.44
C TYR A 58 9.93 -0.49 -14.95
N GLU A 59 11.04 0.08 -15.44
CA GLU A 59 11.39 0.02 -16.86
C GLU A 59 11.76 -1.40 -17.30
N ASN A 60 12.58 -2.10 -16.50
CA ASN A 60 13.12 -3.40 -16.84
C ASN A 60 12.13 -4.57 -16.67
N TYR A 61 11.07 -4.41 -15.88
CA TYR A 61 10.10 -5.49 -15.68
C TYR A 61 9.30 -5.78 -16.96
N LYS A 62 9.46 -7.01 -17.47
CA LYS A 62 8.71 -7.52 -18.62
C LYS A 62 7.47 -8.24 -18.15
N VAL A 63 6.32 -7.61 -18.36
CA VAL A 63 5.01 -8.16 -18.01
C VAL A 63 4.72 -9.41 -18.83
N ASP A 64 4.16 -10.44 -18.19
CA ASP A 64 3.66 -11.64 -18.87
C ASP A 64 2.36 -11.34 -19.62
N SER A 65 2.49 -11.02 -20.91
CA SER A 65 1.37 -10.67 -21.78
C SER A 65 0.31 -11.77 -21.88
N ALA A 66 0.66 -13.04 -21.69
CA ALA A 66 -0.28 -14.16 -21.74
C ALA A 66 -1.26 -14.13 -20.56
N SER A 67 -0.81 -13.64 -19.40
CA SER A 67 -1.62 -13.55 -18.17
C SER A 67 -2.49 -12.30 -18.10
N MET A 68 -2.16 -11.24 -18.87
CA MET A 68 -2.75 -9.91 -18.67
C MET A 68 -4.25 -9.81 -18.94
N ALA A 69 -4.75 -10.49 -19.97
CA ALA A 69 -6.19 -10.45 -20.28
C ALA A 69 -7.03 -11.01 -19.12
N GLN A 70 -6.60 -12.12 -18.54
CA GLN A 70 -7.25 -12.74 -17.38
C GLN A 70 -7.09 -11.86 -16.14
N LEU A 71 -5.86 -11.41 -15.85
CA LEU A 71 -5.55 -10.62 -14.66
C LEU A 71 -6.35 -9.31 -14.62
N THR A 72 -6.43 -8.59 -15.75
CA THR A 72 -7.23 -7.36 -15.90
C THR A 72 -8.69 -7.58 -15.49
N LYS A 73 -9.30 -8.69 -15.94
CA LYS A 73 -10.69 -9.02 -15.61
C LYS A 73 -10.87 -9.33 -14.12
N LEU A 74 -9.93 -10.07 -13.52
CA LEU A 74 -10.01 -10.51 -12.13
C LEU A 74 -9.84 -9.34 -11.13
N LEU A 75 -9.00 -8.36 -11.47
CA LEU A 75 -8.69 -7.21 -10.61
C LEU A 75 -9.74 -6.10 -10.61
N LYS A 76 -10.70 -6.10 -11.55
CA LYS A 76 -11.67 -5.01 -11.75
C LYS A 76 -12.36 -4.50 -10.47
N ASP A 77 -12.77 -5.42 -9.59
CA ASP A 77 -13.48 -5.12 -8.33
C ASP A 77 -12.65 -5.50 -7.10
N LYS A 78 -11.33 -5.38 -7.19
CA LYS A 78 -10.38 -5.71 -6.13
C LYS A 78 -9.58 -4.49 -5.74
N LYS A 79 -9.17 -4.45 -4.47
CA LYS A 79 -8.24 -3.44 -3.97
C LYS A 79 -6.98 -4.11 -3.47
N ILE A 80 -5.86 -3.44 -3.68
CA ILE A 80 -4.55 -3.90 -3.26
C ILE A 80 -3.97 -2.88 -2.28
N LYS A 81 -3.61 -3.33 -1.09
CA LYS A 81 -2.88 -2.54 -0.11
C LYS A 81 -1.45 -3.02 -0.07
N VAL A 82 -0.50 -2.12 -0.27
CA VAL A 82 0.92 -2.42 -0.28
C VAL A 82 1.55 -1.83 0.98
N VAL A 83 2.02 -2.69 1.87
CA VAL A 83 2.82 -2.26 3.02
C VAL A 83 4.29 -2.42 2.65
N LEU A 84 5.09 -1.36 2.72
CA LEU A 84 6.46 -1.34 2.23
C LEU A 84 7.41 -0.53 3.12
N GLY A 85 8.71 -0.80 3.02
CA GLY A 85 9.73 0.09 3.59
C GLY A 85 10.54 0.73 2.47
N THR A 86 10.59 2.07 2.40
CA THR A 86 11.37 2.75 1.33
C THR A 86 12.86 2.45 1.39
N TRP A 87 13.35 2.02 2.56
CA TRP A 87 14.72 1.61 2.83
C TRP A 87 15.02 0.13 2.50
N CYS A 88 14.00 -0.68 2.22
CA CYS A 88 14.12 -2.14 2.07
C CYS A 88 14.43 -2.53 0.62
N GLY A 89 15.45 -3.39 0.41
CA GLY A 89 15.84 -3.88 -0.92
C GLY A 89 14.70 -4.60 -1.64
N ASP A 90 13.98 -5.48 -0.95
CA ASP A 90 12.84 -6.22 -1.53
C ASP A 90 11.72 -5.27 -1.92
N SER A 91 11.50 -4.20 -1.14
CA SER A 91 10.47 -3.19 -1.45
C SER A 91 10.88 -2.40 -2.68
N LYS A 92 12.15 -1.99 -2.77
CA LYS A 92 12.74 -1.31 -3.92
C LYS A 92 12.73 -2.15 -5.19
N PHE A 93 12.72 -3.47 -5.08
CA PHE A 93 12.69 -4.38 -6.23
C PHE A 93 11.26 -4.74 -6.65
N GLN A 94 10.42 -5.15 -5.70
CA GLN A 94 9.12 -5.77 -6.00
C GLN A 94 7.99 -4.77 -6.19
N VAL A 95 8.00 -3.64 -5.48
CA VAL A 95 6.93 -2.64 -5.63
C VAL A 95 6.95 -1.97 -7.02
N PRO A 96 8.10 -1.62 -7.62
CA PRO A 96 8.13 -1.12 -9.01
C PRO A 96 7.63 -2.16 -10.03
N ASN A 97 8.03 -3.43 -9.87
CA ASN A 97 7.56 -4.54 -10.71
C ASN A 97 6.04 -4.70 -10.60
N PHE A 98 5.50 -4.66 -9.38
CA PHE A 98 4.07 -4.68 -9.13
C PHE A 98 3.35 -3.50 -9.78
N LEU A 99 3.89 -2.28 -9.66
CA LEU A 99 3.32 -1.10 -10.31
C LEU A 99 3.26 -1.26 -11.83
N LYS A 100 4.28 -1.88 -12.45
CA LYS A 100 4.28 -2.19 -13.88
C LYS A 100 3.14 -3.14 -14.26
N VAL A 101 2.93 -4.19 -13.46
CA VAL A 101 1.82 -5.14 -13.65
C VAL A 101 0.47 -4.46 -13.45
N ALA A 102 0.31 -3.66 -12.40
CA ALA A 102 -0.93 -2.94 -12.10
C ALA A 102 -1.32 -1.98 -13.21
N ASP A 103 -0.36 -1.25 -13.78
CA ASP A 103 -0.58 -0.33 -14.90
C ASP A 103 -0.95 -1.08 -16.18
N ALA A 104 -0.23 -2.16 -16.49
CA ALA A 104 -0.55 -3.00 -17.64
C ALA A 104 -1.95 -3.63 -17.50
N ALA A 105 -2.37 -3.95 -16.28
CA ALA A 105 -3.71 -4.46 -15.96
C ALA A 105 -4.76 -3.35 -15.84
N LYS A 106 -4.39 -2.08 -16.01
CA LYS A 106 -5.27 -0.89 -15.92
C LYS A 106 -6.01 -0.83 -14.58
N VAL A 107 -5.34 -1.20 -13.50
CA VAL A 107 -5.86 -1.04 -12.14
C VAL A 107 -6.01 0.46 -11.87
N LYS A 108 -7.17 0.87 -11.34
CA LYS A 108 -7.39 2.27 -10.99
C LYS A 108 -6.48 2.69 -9.84
N GLU A 109 -6.05 3.94 -9.84
CA GLU A 109 -5.16 4.46 -8.78
C GLU A 109 -5.79 4.34 -7.39
N ASP A 110 -7.09 4.58 -7.25
CA ASP A 110 -7.85 4.45 -5.99
C ASP A 110 -8.07 3.00 -5.52
N HIS A 111 -7.69 2.02 -6.34
CA HIS A 111 -7.68 0.60 -5.98
C HIS A 111 -6.31 0.14 -5.44
N VAL A 112 -5.29 1.00 -5.47
CA VAL A 112 -3.97 0.70 -4.91
C VAL A 112 -3.64 1.71 -3.81
N ALA A 113 -3.47 1.22 -2.59
CA ALA A 113 -3.08 2.04 -1.43
C ALA A 113 -1.69 1.64 -0.94
N PHE A 114 -0.89 2.61 -0.49
CA PHE A 114 0.46 2.37 0.03
C PHE A 114 0.56 2.81 1.48
N ILE A 115 1.18 1.98 2.31
CA ILE A 115 1.54 2.29 3.70
C ILE A 115 3.05 2.05 3.85
N ALA A 116 3.80 3.12 4.05
CA ALA A 116 5.22 3.07 4.35
C ALA A 116 5.45 2.80 5.85
N VAL A 117 6.47 2.01 6.16
CA VAL A 117 6.83 1.64 7.54
C VAL A 117 8.26 2.02 7.89
N ASP A 118 8.49 2.23 9.19
CA ASP A 118 9.81 2.50 9.75
C ASP A 118 10.77 1.30 9.69
N GLY A 119 12.00 1.48 10.18
CA GLY A 119 13.01 0.44 10.25
C GLY A 119 12.62 -0.78 11.10
N ALA A 120 11.68 -0.60 12.04
CA ALA A 120 11.10 -1.64 12.88
C ALA A 120 9.82 -2.26 12.26
N LYS A 121 9.46 -1.87 11.03
CA LYS A 121 8.24 -2.25 10.32
C LYS A 121 6.97 -1.83 11.06
N LYS A 122 6.99 -0.63 11.67
CA LYS A 122 5.85 0.00 12.32
C LYS A 122 5.34 1.18 11.49
N ALA A 123 4.05 1.45 11.66
CA ALA A 123 3.37 2.66 11.23
C ALA A 123 2.61 3.23 12.43
N GLU A 124 2.27 4.51 12.39
CA GLU A 124 1.53 5.17 13.46
C GLU A 124 0.03 4.87 13.39
N ASN A 125 -0.71 5.27 14.42
CA ASN A 125 -2.18 5.25 14.46
C ASN A 125 -2.82 3.88 14.18
N GLY A 126 -2.07 2.79 14.41
CA GLY A 126 -2.52 1.42 14.19
C GLY A 126 -2.82 1.08 12.73
N LEU A 127 -2.25 1.81 11.76
CA LEU A 127 -2.49 1.63 10.32
C LEU A 127 -2.25 0.18 9.83
N ILE A 128 -1.37 -0.56 10.52
CA ILE A 128 -0.99 -1.93 10.16
C ILE A 128 -1.29 -2.98 11.24
N ASP A 129 -1.86 -2.59 12.39
CA ASP A 129 -1.95 -3.47 13.58
C ASP A 129 -2.73 -4.76 13.30
N ASN A 130 -3.77 -4.68 12.47
CA ASN A 130 -4.62 -5.81 12.10
C ASN A 130 -4.20 -6.48 10.78
N LEU A 131 -3.04 -6.12 10.21
CA LEU A 131 -2.58 -6.63 8.93
C LEU A 131 -1.55 -7.77 9.05
N ASN A 132 -1.06 -8.08 10.26
CA ASN A 132 -0.06 -9.12 10.52
C ASN A 132 1.19 -8.97 9.64
N ILE A 133 1.74 -7.75 9.58
CA ILE A 133 2.93 -7.45 8.77
C ILE A 133 4.18 -7.90 9.50
N THR A 134 4.81 -8.96 9.00
CA THR A 134 6.10 -9.46 9.52
C THR A 134 7.27 -9.12 8.57
N ARG A 135 6.99 -9.01 7.26
CA ARG A 135 7.98 -8.73 6.21
C ARG A 135 7.43 -7.68 5.23
N VAL A 136 8.34 -6.96 4.58
CA VAL A 136 8.01 -5.91 3.60
C VAL A 136 8.80 -6.13 2.32
N PRO A 137 8.20 -5.91 1.13
CA PRO A 137 6.84 -5.45 0.93
C PRO A 137 5.83 -6.57 1.18
N THR A 138 4.59 -6.23 1.52
CA THR A 138 3.46 -7.18 1.50
C THR A 138 2.34 -6.57 0.67
N PHE A 139 1.90 -7.31 -0.36
CA PHE A 139 0.81 -6.94 -1.25
C PHE A 139 -0.45 -7.69 -0.80
N ILE A 140 -1.39 -6.98 -0.18
CA ILE A 140 -2.62 -7.56 0.37
C ILE A 140 -3.75 -7.32 -0.62
N VAL A 141 -4.36 -8.39 -1.13
CA VAL A 141 -5.49 -8.33 -2.05
C VAL A 141 -6.78 -8.51 -1.27
N THR A 142 -7.71 -7.58 -1.49
CA THR A 142 -9.03 -7.57 -0.84
C THR A 142 -10.15 -7.61 -1.87
N ASP A 143 -11.26 -8.24 -1.49
CA ASP A 143 -12.50 -8.19 -2.26
C ASP A 143 -13.22 -6.84 -2.09
N LYS A 144 -14.32 -6.66 -2.82
CA LYS A 144 -15.16 -5.45 -2.74
C LYS A 144 -15.77 -5.19 -1.35
N LYS A 145 -15.80 -6.20 -0.46
CA LYS A 145 -16.28 -6.09 0.92
C LYS A 145 -15.15 -5.73 1.88
N GLY A 146 -13.91 -5.59 1.39
CA GLY A 146 -12.73 -5.34 2.21
C GLY A 146 -12.17 -6.59 2.88
N THR A 147 -12.66 -7.78 2.54
CA THR A 147 -12.13 -9.03 3.11
C THR A 147 -10.86 -9.42 2.38
N GLU A 148 -9.79 -9.72 3.12
CA GLU A 148 -8.57 -10.25 2.54
C GLU A 148 -8.80 -11.61 1.89
N ILE A 149 -8.39 -11.73 0.63
CA ILE A 149 -8.50 -12.98 -0.15
C ILE A 149 -7.15 -13.64 -0.38
N GLY A 150 -6.05 -12.90 -0.20
CA GLY A 150 -4.70 -13.43 -0.21
C GLY A 150 -3.67 -12.31 -0.23
N ARG A 151 -2.40 -12.69 -0.12
CA ARG A 151 -1.28 -11.74 -0.12
C ARG A 151 -0.03 -12.35 -0.74
N ILE A 152 0.84 -11.48 -1.24
CA ILE A 152 2.21 -11.80 -1.62
C ILE A 152 3.13 -11.13 -0.59
N THR A 153 4.03 -11.89 0.04
CA THR A 153 4.96 -11.38 1.04
C THR A 153 6.38 -11.44 0.49
N GLU A 154 7.01 -10.27 0.43
CA GLU A 154 8.27 -9.96 -0.26
C GLU A 154 8.28 -10.32 -1.73
N PHE A 155 8.41 -11.60 -2.06
CA PHE A 155 8.60 -12.11 -3.42
C PHE A 155 7.41 -12.98 -3.86
N PRO A 156 7.02 -12.94 -5.15
CA PRO A 156 6.11 -13.94 -5.71
C PRO A 156 6.78 -15.32 -5.74
N LYS A 157 5.98 -16.39 -5.62
CA LYS A 157 6.43 -17.77 -5.74
C LYS A 157 6.71 -18.17 -7.19
N LYS A 158 5.94 -17.65 -8.15
CA LYS A 158 6.12 -17.88 -9.59
C LYS A 158 6.47 -16.58 -10.32
N SER A 159 5.50 -15.68 -10.36
CA SER A 159 5.60 -14.31 -10.86
C SER A 159 4.49 -13.48 -10.20
N LEU A 160 4.57 -12.16 -10.29
CA LEU A 160 3.53 -11.30 -9.72
C LEU A 160 2.17 -11.61 -10.36
N GLU A 161 2.13 -11.76 -11.68
CA GLU A 161 0.91 -12.05 -12.43
C GLU A 161 0.31 -13.40 -12.05
N LEU A 162 1.11 -14.46 -12.01
CA LEU A 162 0.62 -15.81 -11.71
C LEU A 162 0.19 -15.95 -10.25
N ASP A 163 0.94 -15.38 -9.31
CA ASP A 163 0.55 -15.40 -7.90
C ASP A 163 -0.72 -14.58 -7.65
N LEU A 164 -0.86 -13.41 -8.31
CA LEU A 164 -2.10 -12.63 -8.26
C LEU A 164 -3.28 -13.42 -8.85
N ILE A 165 -3.11 -14.08 -10.00
CA ILE A 165 -4.16 -14.93 -10.58
C ILE A 165 -4.53 -16.07 -9.62
N GLU A 166 -3.55 -16.70 -8.98
CA GLU A 166 -3.76 -17.78 -8.01
C GLU A 166 -4.60 -17.27 -6.82
N ILE A 167 -4.24 -16.13 -6.23
CA ILE A 167 -5.01 -15.48 -5.16
C ILE A 167 -6.44 -15.15 -5.61
N LEU A 168 -6.61 -14.66 -6.84
CA LEU A 168 -7.89 -14.19 -7.36
C LEU A 168 -8.84 -15.30 -7.82
N THR A 169 -8.31 -16.51 -8.02
CA THR A 169 -9.08 -17.68 -8.50
C THR A 169 -9.20 -18.80 -7.48
N ALA A 170 -8.47 -18.72 -6.36
CA ALA A 170 -8.61 -19.65 -5.24
C ALA A 170 -10.08 -19.74 -4.79
N LYS A 171 -10.66 -20.94 -4.88
CA LYS A 171 -11.95 -21.24 -4.27
C LYS A 171 -11.75 -21.35 -2.76
N LYS A 172 -12.40 -20.46 -2.01
CA LYS A 172 -12.53 -20.57 -0.56
C LYS A 172 -13.65 -21.54 -0.21
#